data_AF-A0A5B0N7R7-F1
#
_entry.id   AF-A0A5B0N7R7-F1
#
_cell.length_a   1.000
_cell.length_b   1.000
_cell.length_c   1.000
_cell.angle_alpha   90.00
_cell.angle_beta   90.00
_cell.angle_gamma   90.00
#
_symmetry.space_group_name_H-M   'P 1'
#
loop_
_entity.id
_entity.type
_entity.pdbx_description
1 polymer ?
#
loop_
_entity_poly.entity_id
_entity_poly.type
_entity_poly.pdbx_seq_one_letter_code
_entity_poly.pdbx_strand_id
1 'polypeptide(L)'
;MIAFPRLQNILVVIALVITVHPGSARDVSRSESVTCDIFFYPIGIQDKYMCRTTKRDRSGKHQQFKCASSSCKIRTVDWSKYTFQKCSYYIGGDRAKGIDSIKEPNPSITPIQYHANIEKSYVDVQNQADRWWYQCIYSTLVNDDINAARAVCTACDLVK
;
A
#
# COMPACT_ATOMS: atom_id res chain seq x y z
N MET A 1 -4.32 -67.72 -53.55
CA MET A 1 -4.57 -67.81 -52.10
C MET A 1 -4.80 -66.41 -51.58
N ILE A 2 -6.02 -66.12 -51.15
CA ILE A 2 -6.45 -64.83 -50.65
C ILE A 2 -6.33 -64.90 -49.12
N ALA A 3 -5.52 -64.04 -48.52
CA ALA A 3 -5.46 -63.88 -47.08
C ALA A 3 -6.00 -62.49 -46.73
N PHE A 4 -7.21 -62.46 -46.18
CA PHE A 4 -7.82 -61.28 -45.59
C PHE A 4 -7.22 -60.99 -44.20
N PRO A 5 -7.16 -59.71 -43.80
CA PRO A 5 -6.32 -59.21 -42.71
C PRO A 5 -6.92 -59.54 -41.34
N ARG A 6 -6.05 -59.84 -40.37
CA ARG A 6 -6.46 -60.02 -38.98
C ARG A 6 -6.88 -58.67 -38.39
N LEU A 7 -8.17 -58.59 -38.07
CA LEU A 7 -8.71 -57.69 -37.04
C LEU A 7 -7.89 -57.87 -35.75
N GLN A 8 -7.13 -56.84 -35.39
CA GLN A 8 -6.84 -56.56 -33.99
C GLN A 8 -6.91 -55.05 -33.78
N ASN A 9 -8.16 -54.59 -33.82
CA ASN A 9 -8.58 -53.26 -33.44
C ASN A 9 -8.19 -52.98 -31.98
N ILE A 10 -7.60 -51.81 -31.77
CA ILE A 10 -7.83 -50.94 -30.62
C ILE A 10 -7.29 -51.51 -29.29
N LEU A 11 -5.97 -51.52 -29.14
CA LEU A 11 -5.31 -51.58 -27.83
C LEU A 11 -4.66 -50.23 -27.53
N VAL A 12 -5.47 -49.39 -26.86
CA VAL A 12 -5.05 -48.48 -25.79
C VAL A 12 -4.07 -47.37 -26.20
N VAL A 13 -4.62 -46.35 -26.85
CA VAL A 13 -4.15 -44.96 -26.76
C VAL A 13 -4.51 -44.43 -25.35
N ILE A 14 -3.93 -45.04 -24.32
CA ILE A 14 -3.96 -44.58 -22.92
C ILE A 14 -2.59 -44.92 -22.32
N ALA A 15 -1.52 -44.63 -23.07
CA ALA A 15 -0.17 -44.60 -22.54
C ALA A 15 0.17 -43.14 -22.24
N LEU A 16 -0.11 -42.76 -20.99
CA LEU A 16 0.55 -41.68 -20.26
C LEU A 16 0.41 -40.26 -20.84
N VAL A 17 -0.82 -39.76 -20.74
CA VAL A 17 -1.13 -38.33 -20.54
C VAL A 17 -0.68 -37.92 -19.12
N ILE A 18 0.60 -38.12 -18.76
CA ILE A 18 1.12 -37.74 -17.42
C ILE A 18 2.64 -37.49 -17.47
N THR A 19 3.13 -36.52 -18.25
CA THR A 19 4.46 -35.91 -17.99
C THR A 19 4.60 -34.46 -18.41
N VAL A 20 3.59 -33.84 -19.03
CA VAL A 20 3.54 -32.37 -19.10
C VAL A 20 2.65 -31.92 -17.96
N HIS A 21 3.21 -31.94 -16.74
CA HIS A 21 2.73 -30.97 -15.78
C HIS A 21 2.93 -29.63 -16.47
N PRO A 22 1.89 -28.81 -16.73
CA PRO A 22 2.14 -27.40 -16.78
C PRO A 22 2.68 -27.13 -15.38
N GLY A 23 4.01 -27.06 -15.25
CA GLY A 23 4.65 -26.52 -14.06
C GLY A 23 3.88 -25.24 -13.85
N SER A 24 3.03 -25.24 -12.81
CA SER A 24 2.11 -24.16 -12.52
C SER A 24 2.99 -22.94 -12.67
N ALA A 25 2.75 -22.18 -13.73
CA ALA A 25 3.26 -20.84 -13.80
C ALA A 25 2.64 -20.27 -12.54
N ARG A 26 3.45 -20.22 -11.46
CA ARG A 26 3.18 -19.33 -10.37
C ARG A 26 2.93 -18.06 -11.13
N ASP A 27 1.66 -17.67 -11.20
CA ASP A 27 1.31 -16.32 -11.54
C ASP A 27 2.32 -15.54 -10.72
N VAL A 28 3.29 -14.94 -11.40
CA VAL A 28 4.03 -13.84 -10.84
C VAL A 28 2.92 -12.82 -10.77
N SER A 29 2.08 -12.98 -9.73
CA SER A 29 1.07 -12.07 -9.29
C SER A 29 1.87 -10.80 -9.21
N ARG A 30 1.71 -9.98 -10.24
CA ARG A 30 2.32 -8.68 -10.30
C ARG A 30 1.67 -7.99 -9.14
N SER A 31 2.36 -8.05 -8.00
CA SER A 31 1.78 -7.67 -6.72
C SER A 31 1.25 -6.27 -6.90
N GLU A 32 -0.07 -6.18 -6.93
CA GLU A 32 -0.76 -4.98 -7.41
C GLU A 32 -0.34 -3.85 -6.48
N SER A 33 0.18 -2.76 -7.05
CA SER A 33 0.60 -1.64 -6.22
C SER A 33 -0.61 -1.04 -5.52
N VAL A 34 -0.54 -0.91 -4.21
CA VAL A 34 -1.61 -0.35 -3.37
C VAL A 34 -1.22 1.06 -2.95
N THR A 35 -2.09 2.03 -3.19
CA THR A 35 -1.95 3.39 -2.66
C THR A 35 -2.67 3.54 -1.33
N CYS A 36 -1.96 3.98 -0.30
CA CYS A 36 -2.47 4.17 1.04
C CYS A 36 -3.11 5.56 1.19
N ASP A 37 -4.23 5.77 0.51
CA ASP A 37 -4.84 7.10 0.36
C ASP A 37 -5.24 7.75 1.70
N ILE A 38 -5.69 6.94 2.66
CA ILE A 38 -6.31 7.41 3.91
C ILE A 38 -5.32 7.32 5.07
N PHE A 39 -4.80 6.12 5.37
CA PHE A 39 -3.90 5.89 6.50
C PHE A 39 -2.71 5.03 6.06
N PHE A 40 -1.54 5.31 6.66
CA PHE A 40 -0.40 4.41 6.64
C PHE A 40 0.29 4.41 8.00
N TYR A 41 0.24 3.30 8.75
CA TYR A 41 0.69 3.25 10.15
C TYR A 41 1.21 1.87 10.58
N PRO A 42 2.14 1.78 11.56
CA PRO A 42 2.66 0.50 12.05
C PRO A 42 1.61 -0.26 12.85
N ILE A 43 1.60 -1.61 12.75
CA ILE A 43 0.60 -2.47 13.41
C ILE A 43 1.17 -3.41 14.50
N GLY A 44 2.29 -3.05 15.11
CA GLY A 44 2.92 -3.87 16.16
C GLY A 44 3.55 -5.18 15.66
N ILE A 45 3.54 -5.41 14.34
CA ILE A 45 4.31 -6.47 13.68
C ILE A 45 5.52 -5.79 13.04
N GLN A 46 6.71 -6.37 13.27
CA GLN A 46 7.95 -5.82 12.76
C GLN A 46 7.88 -5.57 11.24
N ASP A 47 8.26 -4.36 10.84
CA ASP A 47 8.30 -3.87 9.46
C ASP A 47 6.99 -3.96 8.67
N LYS A 48 5.85 -4.18 9.35
CA LYS A 48 4.53 -4.25 8.74
C LYS A 48 3.69 -3.05 9.13
N TYR A 49 3.05 -2.49 8.11
CA TYR A 49 2.21 -1.32 8.20
C TYR A 49 0.82 -1.62 7.67
N MET A 50 -0.20 -1.03 8.28
CA MET A 50 -1.52 -1.00 7.70
C MET A 50 -1.63 0.14 6.71
N CYS A 51 -2.06 -0.21 5.52
CA CYS A 51 -2.38 0.69 4.42
C CYS A 51 -3.90 0.70 4.24
N ARG A 52 -4.53 1.88 4.35
CA ARG A 52 -5.96 2.03 4.10
C ARG A 52 -6.17 2.87 2.85
N THR A 53 -6.95 2.31 1.92
CA THR A 53 -7.23 2.92 0.62
C THR A 53 -8.60 3.60 0.61
N THR A 54 -8.85 4.44 -0.39
CA THR A 54 -10.18 5.02 -0.65
C THR A 54 -11.16 3.99 -1.25
N LYS A 55 -10.66 2.92 -1.89
CA LYS A 55 -11.50 1.85 -2.45
C LYS A 55 -12.30 1.17 -1.34
N ARG A 56 -13.56 0.82 -1.64
CA ARG A 56 -14.46 0.13 -0.70
C ARG A 56 -14.71 -1.31 -1.16
N ASP A 57 -14.84 -2.20 -0.18
CA ASP A 57 -15.29 -3.57 -0.41
C ASP A 57 -16.81 -3.64 -0.60
N ARG A 58 -17.33 -4.85 -0.80
CA ARG A 58 -18.77 -5.11 -0.99
C ARG A 58 -19.62 -4.76 0.24
N SER A 59 -19.02 -4.65 1.42
CA SER A 59 -19.69 -4.20 2.65
C SER A 59 -19.66 -2.66 2.82
N GLY A 60 -19.08 -1.94 1.86
CA GLY A 60 -18.92 -0.50 1.92
C GLY A 60 -17.78 -0.04 2.83
N LYS A 61 -16.95 -0.95 3.36
CA LYS A 61 -15.79 -0.59 4.18
C LYS A 61 -14.57 -0.34 3.31
N HIS A 62 -13.75 0.61 3.71
CA HIS A 62 -12.49 0.88 3.02
C HIS A 62 -11.55 -0.32 3.08
N GLN A 63 -10.96 -0.68 1.94
CA GLN A 63 -10.02 -1.78 1.86
C GLN A 63 -8.76 -1.46 2.67
N GLN A 64 -8.29 -2.48 3.38
CA GLN A 64 -7.12 -2.42 4.24
C GLN A 64 -6.12 -3.49 3.81
N PHE A 65 -4.85 -3.14 3.81
CA PHE A 65 -3.77 -4.03 3.41
C PHE A 65 -2.65 -3.99 4.44
N LYS A 66 -2.06 -5.14 4.72
CA LYS A 66 -0.81 -5.24 5.49
C LYS A 66 0.35 -5.20 4.51
N CYS A 67 1.11 -4.11 4.54
CA CYS A 67 2.23 -3.90 3.62
C CYS A 67 3.56 -4.00 4.36
N ALA A 68 4.59 -4.55 3.70
CA ALA A 68 5.97 -4.40 4.18
C ALA A 68 6.42 -2.95 3.96
N SER A 69 6.90 -2.27 5.01
CA SER A 69 7.32 -0.87 4.93
C SER A 69 8.43 -0.63 3.89
N SER A 70 9.33 -1.60 3.73
CA SER A 70 10.40 -1.59 2.72
C SER A 70 9.90 -1.65 1.27
N SER A 71 8.64 -2.08 1.05
CA SER A 71 8.02 -2.09 -0.28
C SER A 71 7.31 -0.79 -0.62
N CYS A 72 7.27 0.16 0.32
CA CYS A 72 6.47 1.38 0.22
C CYS A 72 7.35 2.58 -0.11
N LYS A 73 6.87 3.38 -1.06
CA LYS A 73 7.50 4.63 -1.49
C LYS A 73 6.46 5.74 -1.57
N ILE A 74 6.87 6.98 -1.36
CA ILE A 74 6.08 8.13 -1.74
C ILE A 74 6.80 8.77 -2.93
N ARG A 75 6.12 8.81 -4.08
CA ARG A 75 6.74 9.11 -5.37
C ARG A 75 7.91 8.13 -5.61
N THR A 76 9.12 8.65 -5.80
CA THR A 76 10.34 7.87 -6.01
C THR A 76 11.14 7.62 -4.72
N VAL A 77 10.71 8.19 -3.59
CA VAL A 77 11.45 8.17 -2.32
C VAL A 77 10.94 7.04 -1.43
N ASP A 78 11.86 6.25 -0.88
CA ASP A 78 11.53 5.20 0.09
C ASP A 78 10.77 5.80 1.29
N TRP A 79 9.74 5.11 1.77
CA TRP A 79 8.89 5.57 2.86
C TRP A 79 9.69 6.08 4.08
N SER A 80 10.72 5.35 4.47
CA SER A 80 11.57 5.67 5.63
C SER A 80 12.41 6.94 5.48
N LYS A 81 12.48 7.52 4.28
CA LYS A 81 13.26 8.73 3.98
C LYS A 81 12.39 9.89 3.50
N TYR A 82 11.09 9.66 3.31
CA TYR A 82 10.20 10.70 2.83
C TYR A 82 9.99 11.77 3.90
N THR A 83 9.81 13.02 3.49
CA THR A 83 9.52 14.11 4.41
C THR A 83 8.34 14.93 3.92
N PHE A 84 7.40 15.18 4.83
CA PHE A 84 6.38 16.22 4.68
C PHE A 84 6.97 17.58 5.04
N GLN A 85 6.45 18.66 4.47
CA GLN A 85 7.05 19.99 4.61
C GLN A 85 6.11 21.01 5.23
N LYS A 86 6.68 22.01 5.91
CA LYS A 86 5.96 23.17 6.47
C LYS A 86 4.73 22.75 7.30
N CYS A 87 4.92 21.81 8.21
CA CYS A 87 3.83 21.26 9.00
C CYS A 87 3.61 22.04 10.30
N SER A 88 2.38 22.45 10.56
CA SER A 88 1.99 23.17 11.76
C SER A 88 2.00 22.25 12.99
N TYR A 89 2.39 22.80 14.13
CA TYR A 89 2.38 22.09 15.41
C TYR A 89 0.94 21.93 15.91
N TYR A 90 0.63 20.77 16.46
CA TYR A 90 -0.51 20.65 17.37
C TYR A 90 -0.11 21.09 18.79
N ILE A 91 -1.04 21.67 19.54
CA ILE A 91 -0.80 22.10 20.92
C ILE A 91 -0.40 20.88 21.77
N GLY A 92 0.83 20.90 22.30
CA GLY A 92 1.40 19.78 23.05
C GLY A 92 1.60 18.49 22.23
N GLY A 93 1.67 18.58 20.90
CA GLY A 93 1.83 17.44 20.00
C GLY A 93 0.59 16.54 19.88
N ASP A 94 -0.58 17.02 20.33
CA ASP A 94 -1.83 16.27 20.39
C ASP A 94 -2.88 16.84 19.41
N ARG A 95 -3.29 16.01 18.44
CA ARG A 95 -4.26 16.37 17.40
C ARG A 95 -5.61 16.80 17.95
N ALA A 96 -5.99 16.34 19.13
CA ALA A 96 -7.26 16.71 19.75
C ALA A 96 -7.28 18.14 20.27
N LYS A 97 -6.11 18.78 20.44
CA LYS A 97 -5.99 20.12 21.04
C LYS A 97 -5.94 21.26 20.04
N GLY A 98 -5.96 20.96 18.74
CA GLY A 98 -5.90 21.97 17.67
C GLY A 98 -4.48 22.50 17.42
N ILE A 99 -4.39 23.40 16.44
CA ILE A 99 -3.11 23.93 15.94
C ILE A 99 -2.58 25.03 16.86
N ASP A 100 -1.29 24.97 17.15
CA ASP A 100 -0.54 26.04 17.80
C ASP A 100 -0.17 27.09 16.73
N SER A 101 -1.01 28.12 16.61
CA SER A 101 -0.85 29.18 15.58
C SER A 101 0.26 30.17 15.87
N ILE A 102 0.89 30.11 17.05
CA ILE A 102 1.99 31.01 17.45
C ILE A 102 3.32 30.45 16.96
N LYS A 103 3.44 29.12 16.84
CA LYS A 103 4.68 28.47 16.41
C LYS A 103 4.79 28.46 14.90
N GLU A 104 5.96 28.89 14.43
CA GLU A 104 6.37 28.70 13.04
C GLU A 104 6.30 27.21 12.65
N PRO A 105 5.74 26.87 11.47
CA PRO A 105 5.66 25.49 11.02
C PRO A 105 7.02 24.81 10.95
N ASN A 106 7.06 23.52 11.29
CA ASN A 106 8.27 22.73 11.15
C ASN A 106 8.59 22.56 9.65
N PRO A 107 9.82 22.88 9.20
CA PRO A 107 10.15 22.86 7.78
C PRO A 107 10.09 21.44 7.18
N SER A 108 10.35 20.39 7.96
CA SER A 108 10.44 19.02 7.46
C SER A 108 10.14 17.98 8.52
N ILE A 109 9.18 17.09 8.25
CA ILE A 109 8.73 16.02 9.13
C ILE A 109 8.98 14.67 8.46
N THR A 110 9.81 13.82 9.08
CA THR A 110 9.98 12.42 8.67
C THR A 110 8.90 11.58 9.38
N PRO A 111 8.01 10.90 8.66
CA PRO A 111 6.83 10.28 9.24
C PRO A 111 7.12 8.90 9.86
N ILE A 112 6.51 8.62 11.01
CA ILE A 112 6.26 7.24 11.47
C ILE A 112 4.98 6.70 10.87
N GLN A 113 3.99 7.57 10.74
CA GLN A 113 2.66 7.28 10.23
C GLN A 113 1.99 8.57 9.77
N TYR A 114 0.96 8.45 8.94
CA TYR A 114 0.13 9.58 8.56
C TYR A 114 -1.36 9.24 8.47
N HIS A 115 -2.18 10.27 8.66
CA HIS A 115 -3.63 10.25 8.47
C HIS A 115 -4.05 11.39 7.54
N ALA A 116 -4.48 11.05 6.32
CA ALA A 116 -4.91 12.02 5.34
C ALA A 116 -6.38 12.41 5.56
N ASN A 117 -6.63 13.71 5.56
CA ASN A 117 -7.97 14.28 5.46
C ASN A 117 -8.14 14.88 4.06
N ILE A 118 -8.71 14.07 3.15
CA ILE A 118 -8.86 14.43 1.74
C ILE A 118 -9.81 15.62 1.57
N GLU A 119 -10.89 15.66 2.36
CA GLU A 119 -11.92 16.70 2.30
C GLU A 119 -11.38 18.07 2.73
N LYS A 120 -10.52 18.10 3.75
CA LYS A 120 -9.94 19.33 4.29
C LYS A 120 -8.54 19.64 3.77
N SER A 121 -8.04 18.84 2.83
CA SER A 121 -6.75 19.01 2.17
C SER A 121 -5.57 19.16 3.14
N TYR A 122 -5.50 18.28 4.14
CA TYR A 122 -4.34 18.18 5.01
C TYR A 122 -4.01 16.73 5.33
N VAL A 123 -2.79 16.50 5.83
CA VAL A 123 -2.36 15.22 6.38
C VAL A 123 -1.81 15.43 7.78
N ASP A 124 -2.33 14.65 8.72
CA ASP A 124 -1.72 14.55 10.04
C ASP A 124 -0.56 13.59 9.97
N VAL A 125 0.59 14.00 10.47
CA VAL A 125 1.81 13.20 10.43
C VAL A 125 2.38 13.08 11.83
N GLN A 126 2.70 11.86 12.25
CA GLN A 126 3.45 11.66 13.48
C GLN A 126 4.93 11.64 13.16
N ASN A 127 5.69 12.55 13.75
CA ASN A 127 7.11 12.73 13.44
C ASN A 127 7.98 11.67 14.12
N GLN A 128 9.00 11.18 13.41
CA GLN A 128 9.93 10.16 13.90
C GLN A 128 10.79 10.63 15.07
N ALA A 129 11.20 11.89 15.07
CA ALA A 129 12.17 12.41 16.04
C ALA A 129 11.57 12.59 17.44
N ASP A 130 10.37 13.18 17.54
CA ASP A 130 9.75 13.57 18.81
C ASP A 130 8.45 12.81 19.13
N ARG A 131 7.95 12.01 18.19
CA ARG A 131 6.66 11.29 18.26
C ARG A 131 5.43 12.20 18.35
N TRP A 132 5.59 13.51 18.14
CA TRP A 132 4.49 14.47 18.15
C TRP A 132 3.74 14.42 16.83
N TRP A 133 2.47 14.83 16.89
CA TRP A 133 1.66 15.02 15.71
C TRP A 133 1.82 16.43 15.15
N TYR A 134 1.77 16.52 13.83
CA TYR A 134 1.84 17.73 13.05
C TYR A 134 0.75 17.71 11.98
N GLN A 135 0.28 18.88 11.56
CA GLN A 135 -0.64 19.02 10.43
C GLN A 135 0.11 19.61 9.23
N CYS A 136 0.19 18.87 8.14
CA CYS A 136 0.78 19.32 6.90
C CYS A 136 -0.34 19.60 5.90
N ILE A 137 -0.61 20.88 5.63
CA ILE A 137 -1.62 21.30 4.65
C ILE A 137 -1.05 21.08 3.25
N TYR A 138 -1.92 20.73 2.30
CA TYR A 138 -1.60 20.70 0.88
C TYR A 138 -2.68 21.43 0.08
N SER A 139 -2.31 21.90 -1.11
CA SER A 139 -3.26 22.47 -2.06
C SER A 139 -3.66 21.43 -3.11
N THR A 140 -4.96 21.28 -3.34
CA THR A 140 -5.48 20.47 -4.46
C THR A 140 -5.37 21.20 -5.81
N LEU A 141 -5.03 22.49 -5.80
CA LEU A 141 -4.82 23.31 -6.99
C LEU A 141 -3.37 23.29 -7.47
N VAL A 142 -2.44 22.85 -6.62
CA VAL A 142 -1.02 22.73 -6.96
C VAL A 142 -0.76 21.31 -7.42
N ASN A 143 -0.40 21.16 -8.69
CA ASN A 143 0.08 19.89 -9.22
C ASN A 143 1.32 19.46 -8.45
N ASP A 144 1.37 18.17 -8.08
CA ASP A 144 2.48 17.58 -7.35
C ASP A 144 2.83 18.31 -6.04
N ASP A 145 1.83 18.76 -5.29
CA ASP A 145 2.03 19.18 -3.90
C ASP A 145 2.65 18.02 -3.08
N ILE A 146 3.76 18.30 -2.41
CA ILE A 146 4.53 17.30 -1.65
C ILE A 146 3.70 16.70 -0.51
N ASN A 147 2.86 17.51 0.15
CA ASN A 147 2.05 17.03 1.26
C ASN A 147 0.80 16.26 0.78
N ALA A 148 0.42 16.39 -0.49
CA ALA A 148 -0.65 15.60 -1.11
C ALA A 148 -0.22 14.18 -1.50
N ALA A 149 1.08 13.89 -1.56
CA ALA A 149 1.58 12.58 -1.97
C ALA A 149 1.26 11.47 -0.94
N ARG A 150 1.08 10.24 -1.42
CA ARG A 150 0.69 9.07 -0.61
C ARG A 150 1.64 7.91 -0.83
N ALA A 151 1.73 7.03 0.17
CA ALA A 151 2.52 5.82 0.09
C ALA A 151 1.91 4.87 -0.95
N VAL A 152 2.74 4.39 -1.86
CA VAL A 152 2.43 3.35 -2.84
C VAL A 152 3.31 2.16 -2.49
N CYS A 153 2.69 1.01 -2.24
CA CYS A 153 3.35 -0.18 -1.75
C CYS A 153 3.14 -1.35 -2.71
N THR A 154 4.16 -2.17 -2.90
CA THR A 154 4.11 -3.31 -3.83
C THR A 154 4.13 -4.67 -3.14
N ALA A 155 4.27 -4.79 -1.83
CA ALA A 155 4.21 -6.07 -1.12
C ALA A 155 3.15 -5.99 -0.01
N CYS A 156 1.89 -6.20 -0.40
CA CYS A 156 0.71 -5.96 0.43
C CYS A 156 -0.26 -7.13 0.40
N ASP A 157 -0.74 -7.52 1.58
CA ASP A 157 -1.75 -8.57 1.73
C ASP A 157 -3.09 -7.92 2.12
N LEU A 158 -4.15 -8.18 1.37
CA LEU A 158 -5.49 -7.69 1.70
C LEU A 158 -5.94 -8.27 3.05
N VAL A 159 -6.39 -7.39 3.94
CA VAL A 159 -7.03 -7.77 5.20
C VAL A 159 -8.48 -8.13 4.90
N LYS A 160 -8.82 -9.41 5.11
CA LYS A 160 -10.16 -9.95 4.94
C LYS A 160 -11.01 -9.75 6.19
#